data_AF-H2JEX5-F1
#
_entry.id   AF-H2JEX5-F1
#
_cell.length_a   1.000
_cell.length_b   1.000
_cell.length_c   1.000
_cell.angle_alpha   90.00
_cell.angle_beta   90.00
_cell.angle_gamma   90.00
#
_symmetry.space_group_name_H-M   'P 1'
#
loop_
_entity.id
_entity.type
_entity.pdbx_description
1 polymer ?
#
loop_
_entity_poly.entity_id
_entity_poly.type
_entity_poly.pdbx_seq_one_letter_code
_entity_poly.pdbx_strand_id
1 'polypeptide(L)'
;MYLGVSSRGVETRKVEHIKQLLKGNHSNKTLQNLYDECNGEVEVRLIKSLKTENTLLKFFYEALYNSMMNPVANKCIISQGRNRVILQRTDKAIAGELIKVIDDLV
;
A
#
# COMPACT_ATOMS: atom_id res chain seq x y z
N MET A 1 1.22 1.27 -10.73
CA MET A 1 1.78 1.49 -9.37
C MET A 1 0.90 0.84 -8.31
N TYR A 2 1.51 0.24 -7.28
CA TYR A 2 0.85 -0.31 -6.09
C TYR A 2 1.59 0.12 -4.82
N LEU A 3 0.84 0.38 -3.76
CA LEU A 3 1.33 0.68 -2.40
C LEU A 3 0.98 -0.46 -1.46
N GLY A 4 1.84 -0.72 -0.48
CA GLY A 4 1.54 -1.68 0.58
C GLY A 4 2.39 -1.44 1.80
N VAL A 5 1.94 -1.99 2.93
CA VAL A 5 2.66 -1.97 4.20
C VAL A 5 3.28 -3.35 4.48
N SER A 6 4.46 -3.39 5.11
CA SER A 6 5.13 -4.63 5.51
C SER A 6 5.92 -4.43 6.79
N SER A 7 5.77 -5.35 7.74
CA SER A 7 6.66 -5.45 8.92
C SER A 7 7.87 -6.37 8.66
N ARG A 8 7.93 -7.08 7.53
CA ARG A 8 8.94 -8.12 7.24
C ARG A 8 10.11 -7.61 6.39
N GLY A 9 10.20 -6.29 6.19
CA GLY A 9 11.16 -5.66 5.29
C GLY A 9 10.68 -5.60 3.83
N VAL A 10 11.37 -4.79 3.03
CA VAL A 10 11.02 -4.48 1.63
C VAL A 10 11.32 -5.67 0.71
N GLU A 11 12.53 -6.24 0.79
CA GLU A 11 12.94 -7.33 -0.10
C GLU A 11 12.09 -8.60 0.07
N THR A 12 11.81 -9.00 1.31
CA THR A 12 10.91 -10.12 1.60
C THR A 12 9.54 -9.91 0.96
N ARG A 13 8.98 -8.71 1.11
CA ARG A 13 7.65 -8.39 0.59
C ARG A 13 7.63 -8.32 -0.94
N LYS A 14 8.71 -7.81 -1.54
CA LYS A 14 8.92 -7.81 -3.00
C LYS A 14 8.91 -9.23 -3.55
N VAL A 15 9.69 -10.14 -2.96
CA VAL A 15 9.75 -11.55 -3.39
C VAL A 15 8.38 -12.22 -3.28
N GLU A 16 7.65 -12.00 -2.17
CA GLU A 16 6.30 -12.54 -2.00
C GLU A 16 5.34 -12.09 -3.11
N HIS A 17 5.31 -10.78 -3.42
CA HIS A 17 4.46 -10.24 -4.47
C HIS A 17 4.84 -10.74 -5.86
N ILE A 18 6.13 -10.66 -6.23
CA ILE A 18 6.61 -11.10 -7.55
C ILE A 18 6.33 -12.59 -7.76
N LYS A 19 6.53 -13.43 -6.73
CA LYS A 19 6.24 -14.87 -6.82
C LYS A 19 4.77 -15.16 -7.12
N GLN A 20 3.84 -14.34 -6.62
CA GLN A 20 2.40 -14.50 -6.92
C GLN A 20 2.05 -13.96 -8.32
N LEU A 21 2.67 -12.85 -8.73
CA LEU A 21 2.47 -12.26 -10.06
C LEU A 21 2.94 -13.19 -11.17
N LEU A 22 4.12 -13.82 -11.01
CA LEU A 22 4.65 -14.84 -11.93
C LEU A 22 3.73 -16.06 -12.07
N LYS A 23 2.93 -16.36 -11.04
CA LYS A 23 1.97 -17.48 -11.05
C LYS A 23 0.61 -17.10 -11.65
N GLY A 24 0.39 -15.82 -11.99
CA GLY A 24 -0.90 -15.33 -12.47
C GLY A 24 -2.01 -15.36 -11.40
N ASN A 25 -1.66 -15.55 -10.13
CA ASN A 25 -2.61 -15.82 -9.05
C ASN A 25 -2.63 -14.74 -7.96
N HIS A 26 -2.15 -13.54 -8.28
CA HIS A 26 -2.14 -12.44 -7.34
C HIS A 26 -3.58 -12.04 -6.93
N SER A 27 -3.78 -11.79 -5.63
CA SER A 27 -5.09 -11.47 -5.05
C SER A 27 -5.66 -10.15 -5.57
N ASN A 28 -4.78 -9.20 -5.86
CA ASN A 28 -5.10 -7.95 -6.53
C ASN A 28 -5.02 -8.10 -8.05
N LYS A 29 -6.19 -8.21 -8.70
CA LYS A 29 -6.29 -8.39 -10.16
C LYS A 29 -5.82 -7.16 -10.95
N THR A 30 -6.03 -5.96 -10.45
CA THR A 30 -5.51 -4.74 -11.11
C THR A 30 -3.99 -4.73 -11.11
N LEU A 31 -3.35 -5.21 -10.03
CA LEU A 31 -1.89 -5.34 -10.01
C LEU A 31 -1.38 -6.44 -10.96
N GLN A 32 -2.09 -7.57 -11.07
CA GLN A 32 -1.74 -8.62 -12.03
C GLN A 32 -1.78 -8.09 -13.47
N ASN A 33 -2.85 -7.40 -13.84
CA ASN A 33 -2.99 -6.86 -15.19
C ASN A 33 -1.87 -5.85 -15.51
N LEU A 34 -1.54 -4.96 -14.57
CA LEU A 34 -0.42 -4.02 -14.74
C LEU A 34 0.93 -4.72 -14.87
N TYR A 35 1.14 -5.83 -14.15
CA TYR A 35 2.37 -6.61 -14.27
C TYR A 35 2.50 -7.24 -15.67
N ASP A 36 1.40 -7.78 -16.18
CA ASP A 36 1.35 -8.39 -17.51
C ASP A 36 1.54 -7.32 -18.61
N GLU A 37 0.90 -6.15 -18.48
CA GLU A 37 1.06 -5.00 -19.39
C GLU A 37 2.50 -4.46 -19.42
N CYS A 38 3.21 -4.53 -18.30
CA CYS A 38 4.61 -4.12 -18.18
C CYS A 38 5.61 -5.24 -18.54
N ASN A 39 5.18 -6.33 -19.18
CA ASN A 39 6.03 -7.49 -19.51
C ASN A 39 6.82 -8.05 -18.32
N GLY A 40 6.26 -7.95 -17.12
CA GLY A 40 6.86 -8.46 -15.90
C GLY A 40 7.97 -7.60 -15.28
N GLU A 41 8.21 -6.39 -15.80
CA GLU A 41 9.15 -5.44 -15.20
C GLU A 41 8.55 -4.80 -13.94
N VAL A 42 9.28 -4.88 -12.81
CA VAL A 42 8.83 -4.36 -11.52
C VAL A 42 9.94 -3.61 -10.81
N GLU A 43 9.63 -2.36 -10.48
CA GLU A 43 10.42 -1.56 -9.55
C GLU A 43 9.75 -1.50 -8.17
N VAL A 44 10.53 -1.71 -7.11
CA VAL A 44 10.08 -1.58 -5.73
C VAL A 44 10.92 -0.52 -5.03
N ARG A 45 10.25 0.43 -4.36
CA ARG A 45 10.88 1.51 -3.61
C ARG A 45 10.29 1.60 -2.20
N LEU A 46 11.14 1.89 -1.21
CA LEU A 46 10.70 2.27 0.13
C LEU A 46 10.21 3.72 0.09
N ILE A 47 8.98 3.96 0.56
CA ILE A 47 8.44 5.33 0.66
C ILE A 47 8.75 5.92 2.04
N LYS A 48 8.44 5.18 3.11
CA LYS A 48 8.67 5.61 4.48
C LYS A 48 8.88 4.40 5.38
N SER A 49 9.86 4.51 6.27
CA SER A 49 10.02 3.58 7.39
C SER A 49 9.24 4.11 8.59
N LEU A 50 8.47 3.25 9.24
CA LEU A 50 7.65 3.60 10.40
C LEU A 50 8.27 3.00 11.67
N LYS A 51 8.53 3.82 12.68
CA LYS A 51 9.05 3.38 13.99
C LYS A 51 7.92 2.98 14.94
N THR A 52 6.95 2.21 14.45
CA THR A 52 5.81 1.77 15.25
C THR A 52 5.32 0.41 14.81
N GLU A 53 4.94 -0.42 15.78
CA GLU A 53 4.25 -1.68 15.53
C GLU A 53 2.72 -1.53 15.51
N ASN A 54 2.22 -0.33 15.78
CA ASN A 54 0.78 -0.07 15.81
C ASN A 54 0.16 -0.26 14.41
N THR A 55 -0.70 -1.27 14.31
CA THR A 55 -1.33 -1.68 13.05
C THR A 55 -2.28 -0.61 12.51
N LEU A 56 -2.99 0.11 13.39
CA LEU A 56 -3.90 1.18 13.00
C LEU A 56 -3.12 2.33 12.33
N LEU A 57 -2.00 2.73 12.91
CA LEU A 57 -1.13 3.77 12.32
C LEU A 57 -0.60 3.34 10.95
N LYS A 58 -0.15 2.08 10.82
CA LYS A 58 0.30 1.53 9.52
C LYS A 58 -0.79 1.63 8.44
N PHE A 59 -2.05 1.30 8.78
CA PHE A 59 -3.17 1.46 7.85
C PHE A 59 -3.47 2.91 7.51
N PHE A 60 -3.40 3.83 8.49
CA PHE A 60 -3.59 5.26 8.22
C PHE A 60 -2.51 5.81 7.30
N TYR A 61 -1.23 5.49 7.53
CA TYR A 61 -0.16 5.88 6.61
C TYR A 61 -0.41 5.35 5.20
N GLU A 62 -0.75 4.06 5.05
CA GLU A 62 -1.07 3.48 3.74
C GLU A 62 -2.22 4.23 3.05
N ALA A 63 -3.28 4.57 3.78
CA ALA A 63 -4.44 5.32 3.27
C ALA A 63 -4.08 6.74 2.81
N LEU A 64 -3.26 7.44 3.58
CA LEU A 64 -2.84 8.81 3.28
C LEU A 64 -1.87 8.84 2.09
N TYR A 65 -0.89 7.93 2.05
CA TYR A 65 -0.04 7.76 0.86
C TYR A 65 -0.85 7.34 -0.37
N ASN A 66 -1.93 6.57 -0.20
CA ASN A 66 -2.86 6.27 -1.27
C ASN A 66 -3.48 7.53 -1.88
N SER A 67 -3.87 8.47 -1.02
CA SER A 67 -4.46 9.74 -1.43
C SER A 67 -3.40 10.63 -2.10
N MET A 68 -2.17 10.64 -1.59
CA MET A 68 -1.08 11.46 -2.16
C MET A 68 -0.57 10.99 -3.52
N MET A 69 -0.43 9.68 -3.70
CA MET A 69 0.19 9.08 -4.89
C MET A 69 -0.83 8.56 -5.90
N ASN A 70 -2.09 8.40 -5.47
CA ASN A 70 -3.21 7.98 -6.30
C ASN A 70 -2.94 6.70 -7.14
N PRO A 71 -2.35 5.63 -6.58
CA PRO A 71 -1.98 4.44 -7.36
C PRO A 71 -3.22 3.71 -7.91
N VAL A 72 -3.18 3.34 -9.18
CA VAL A 72 -4.29 2.68 -9.89
C VAL A 72 -4.65 1.33 -9.26
N ALA A 73 -3.66 0.58 -8.78
CA ALA A 73 -3.89 -0.76 -8.25
C ALA A 73 -4.34 -0.82 -6.79
N ASN A 74 -4.53 0.30 -6.09
CA ASN A 74 -4.95 0.22 -4.69
C ASN A 74 -6.40 0.62 -4.47
N LYS A 75 -7.02 -0.13 -3.55
CA LYS A 75 -8.16 0.31 -2.76
C LYS A 75 -7.71 0.27 -1.30
N CYS A 76 -7.96 1.32 -0.53
CA CYS A 76 -7.63 1.29 0.89
C CYS A 76 -8.79 0.62 1.65
N ILE A 77 -8.57 -0.63 2.05
CA ILE A 77 -9.59 -1.46 2.70
C ILE A 77 -9.06 -1.89 4.05
N ILE A 78 -9.75 -1.49 5.12
CA ILE A 78 -9.54 -2.02 6.45
C ILE A 78 -10.53 -3.17 6.64
N SER A 79 -10.03 -4.38 6.87
CA SER A 79 -10.86 -5.57 7.07
C SER A 79 -10.59 -6.20 8.43
N GLN A 80 -11.64 -6.48 9.18
CA GLN A 80 -11.59 -7.26 10.42
C GLN A 80 -12.68 -8.34 10.38
N GLY A 81 -12.27 -9.59 10.18
CA GLY A 81 -13.18 -10.72 9.99
C GLY A 81 -14.06 -10.53 8.75
N ARG A 82 -15.38 -10.53 8.94
CA ARG A 82 -16.37 -10.32 7.86
C ARG A 82 -16.62 -8.84 7.55
N ASN A 83 -16.22 -7.94 8.44
CA ASN A 83 -16.46 -6.52 8.29
C ASN A 83 -15.34 -5.87 7.47
N ARG A 84 -15.72 -4.97 6.56
CA ARG A 84 -14.80 -4.23 5.70
C ARG A 84 -15.22 -2.78 5.64
N VAL A 85 -14.27 -1.89 5.87
CA VAL A 85 -14.41 -0.46 5.65
C VAL A 85 -13.51 -0.09 4.50
N ILE A 86 -14.08 0.55 3.48
CA ILE A 86 -13.31 1.10 2.37
C ILE A 86 -13.09 2.57 2.69
N LEU A 87 -11.83 2.96 2.92
CA LEU A 87 -11.48 4.35 3.11
C LEU A 87 -11.46 5.05 1.75
N GLN A 88 -12.21 6.15 1.65
CA GLN A 88 -12.15 7.01 0.48
C GLN A 88 -10.85 7.80 0.49
N ARG A 89 -10.34 8.08 -0.72
CA ARG A 89 -9.23 9.03 -0.87
C ARG A 89 -9.68 10.41 -0.43
N THR A 90 -8.75 11.16 0.13
CA THR A 90 -8.93 12.58 0.43
C THR A 90 -8.08 13.43 -0.50
N ASP A 91 -8.22 14.75 -0.39
CA ASP A 91 -7.37 15.70 -1.11
C ASP A 91 -5.88 15.49 -0.77
N LYS A 92 -5.01 15.64 -1.77
CA LYS A 92 -3.56 15.40 -1.63
C LYS A 92 -2.92 16.31 -0.59
N ALA A 93 -3.32 17.58 -0.51
CA ALA A 93 -2.77 18.52 0.46
C ALA A 93 -3.21 18.14 1.88
N ILE A 94 -4.50 17.81 2.05
CA ILE A 94 -5.03 17.33 3.34
C ILE A 94 -4.30 16.05 3.79
N ALA A 95 -4.08 15.09 2.88
CA ALA A 95 -3.36 13.87 3.18
C ALA A 95 -1.93 14.14 3.67
N GLY A 96 -1.24 15.09 3.04
CA GLY A 96 0.10 15.50 3.43
C GLY A 96 0.15 16.15 4.82
N GLU A 97 -0.81 17.02 5.14
CA GLU A 97 -0.90 17.64 6.47
C GLU A 97 -1.21 16.60 7.56
N LEU A 98 -2.12 15.66 7.30
CA LEU A 98 -2.43 14.58 8.24
C LEU A 98 -1.23 13.68 8.51
N ILE A 99 -0.40 13.39 7.50
CA ILE A 99 0.85 12.64 7.69
C ILE A 99 1.78 13.36 8.65
N LYS A 100 1.96 14.68 8.51
CA LYS A 100 2.81 15.47 9.41
C LYS A 100 2.31 15.39 10.86
N VAL A 101 1.00 15.54 11.06
CA VAL A 101 0.40 15.43 12.41
C VAL A 101 0.65 14.05 13.02
N ILE A 102 0.53 12.97 12.24
CA ILE A 102 0.81 11.62 12.76
C ILE A 102 2.31 11.46 13.03
N ASP A 103 3.19 12.01 12.18
CA ASP A 103 4.64 11.98 12.38
C ASP A 103 5.06 12.67 13.68
N ASP A 104 4.40 13.76 14.06
CA ASP A 104 4.68 14.47 15.31
C ASP A 104 4.24 13.70 16.57
N LEU A 105 3.38 12.67 16.41
CA LEU A 105 2.86 11.85 17.50
C LEU A 105 3.65 10.56 17.76
N VAL A 106 4.57 10.16 16.86
CA VAL A 106 5.22 8.84 16.83
C VAL A 106 6.74 8.95 16.84
#